data_AF-A0A3F2RRZ7-F1
#
_entry.id   AF-A0A3F2RRZ7-F1
#
_cell.length_a   1.000
_cell.length_b   1.000
_cell.length_c   1.000
_cell.angle_alpha   90.00
_cell.angle_beta   90.00
_cell.angle_gamma   90.00
#
_symmetry.space_group_name_H-M   'P 1'
#
loop_
_entity.id
_entity.type
_entity.pdbx_description
1 polymer ?
#
loop_
_entity_poly.entity_id
_entity_poly.type
_entity_poly.pdbx_seq_one_letter_code
_entity_poly.pdbx_strand_id
1 'polypeptide(L)'
;MILPLPTWPVSWSTNSFAATIEGDTYLPVPDGMSYSTDPYDNTEAYWTAFNKSSYTSLKDLITKTAEVQTMATFGTATLECGFSLANGTARDLPEEVEWSQLTSSHEGPCEVWCDDTLVFEDWNCALDYTSDPAKLPFRYEVVKTAQAEAHSYVTNPMPTWSVGFPSTNYAGLIDGQDYLPCPKGLSYGGTPESNTNAYWKAFNASKYTSLKDLADKTMVLQTLSPFGKATAECGFSIKNGTARALPKEVQWHDFGLSHQGPCEVWCDGKLAFEDKNCALNYPEVPASLPYDKSVCEGASMMQSYWIAVHGLPWQLYLNCIPLKGGDSTAGESDTTVIQTTTAPEASTTTTTEAPTATDAPKTETTTDAPETTPAAPTPTTATPTATEATPTTDENTGGGKCTRRM
;
A
#
# COMPACT_ATOMS: atom_id res chain seq x y z
N MET A 1 14.79 6.76 11.28
CA MET A 1 13.34 6.72 11.56
C MET A 1 13.05 5.82 12.76
N ILE A 2 12.23 6.31 13.70
CA ILE A 2 11.78 5.58 14.91
C ILE A 2 10.24 5.47 15.00
N LEU A 3 9.49 6.34 14.31
CA LEU A 3 8.04 6.23 14.10
C LEU A 3 7.71 6.51 12.62
N PRO A 4 7.02 5.61 11.89
CA PRO A 4 6.69 4.26 12.32
C PRO A 4 7.98 3.43 12.48
N LEU A 5 8.01 2.52 13.45
CA LEU A 5 9.23 1.76 13.74
C LEU A 5 9.51 0.72 12.64
N PRO A 6 10.64 0.82 11.90
CA PRO A 6 11.01 -0.17 10.91
C PRO A 6 11.22 -1.54 11.53
N THR A 7 11.01 -2.59 10.75
CA THR A 7 11.40 -3.95 11.18
C THR A 7 12.85 -4.17 10.81
N TRP A 8 13.69 -4.45 11.80
CA TRP A 8 15.12 -4.65 11.62
C TRP A 8 15.47 -6.14 11.54
N PRO A 9 16.53 -6.53 10.79
CA PRO A 9 16.99 -7.92 10.71
C PRO A 9 17.57 -8.44 12.05
N VAL A 10 17.87 -7.55 12.99
CA VAL A 10 18.35 -7.84 14.34
C VAL A 10 17.52 -7.08 15.39
N SER A 11 17.71 -7.37 16.68
CA SER A 11 16.92 -6.79 17.78
C SER A 11 17.19 -5.31 18.06
N TRP A 12 17.97 -4.64 17.23
CA TRP A 12 18.40 -3.25 17.40
C TRP A 12 18.53 -2.55 16.04
N SER A 13 18.49 -1.21 16.04
CA SER A 13 18.55 -0.37 14.84
C SER A 13 19.94 0.22 14.61
N THR A 14 20.30 0.49 13.35
CA THR A 14 21.52 1.22 13.01
C THR A 14 21.23 2.67 12.65
N ASN A 15 22.18 3.57 12.92
CA ASN A 15 22.19 4.95 12.42
C ASN A 15 23.17 5.14 11.25
N SER A 16 23.78 4.07 10.72
CA SER A 16 24.62 4.12 9.53
C SER A 16 23.82 4.51 8.29
N PHE A 17 24.43 5.27 7.39
CA PHE A 17 23.85 5.59 6.09
C PHE A 17 23.69 4.32 5.23
N ALA A 18 22.55 4.21 4.54
CA ALA A 18 22.22 3.05 3.71
C ALA A 18 22.87 3.10 2.32
N ALA A 19 23.16 4.29 1.81
CA ALA A 19 23.72 4.48 0.49
C ALA A 19 24.54 5.78 0.41
N THR A 20 25.38 5.87 -0.61
CA THR A 20 26.14 7.07 -0.99
C THR A 20 25.72 7.54 -2.37
N ILE A 21 25.86 8.83 -2.64
CA ILE A 21 25.68 9.42 -3.97
C ILE A 21 26.97 10.15 -4.31
N GLU A 22 27.51 9.89 -5.51
CA GLU A 22 28.60 10.68 -6.07
C GLU A 22 28.08 12.05 -6.52
N GLY A 23 27.93 12.96 -5.55
CA GLY A 23 27.25 14.25 -5.72
C GLY A 23 27.75 15.03 -6.94
N ASP A 24 29.06 15.19 -7.09
CA ASP A 24 29.68 15.94 -8.19
C ASP A 24 29.38 15.36 -9.58
N THR A 25 29.10 14.05 -9.66
CA THR A 25 28.79 13.36 -10.92
C THR A 25 27.35 13.64 -11.35
N TYR A 26 26.40 13.55 -10.42
CA TYR A 26 24.97 13.60 -10.73
C TYR A 26 24.35 14.97 -10.50
N LEU A 27 24.95 15.77 -9.63
CA LEU A 27 24.61 17.16 -9.32
C LEU A 27 25.91 17.98 -9.31
N PRO A 28 26.49 18.31 -10.48
CA PRO A 28 27.75 19.05 -10.56
C PRO A 28 27.71 20.34 -9.74
N VAL A 29 28.79 20.59 -8.98
CA VAL A 29 28.90 21.74 -8.09
C VAL A 29 28.67 23.05 -8.86
N PRO A 30 27.74 23.92 -8.43
CA PRO A 30 27.51 25.20 -9.09
C PRO A 30 28.73 26.13 -8.99
N ASP A 31 28.88 27.02 -9.98
CA ASP A 31 29.97 28.01 -10.00
C ASP A 31 30.02 28.83 -8.71
N GLY A 32 31.17 28.80 -8.03
CA GLY A 32 31.41 29.55 -6.79
C GLY A 32 30.88 28.88 -5.51
N MET A 33 30.34 27.66 -5.58
CA MET A 33 29.84 26.88 -4.45
C MET A 33 30.73 25.66 -4.15
N SER A 34 30.42 24.90 -3.10
CA SER A 34 31.15 23.71 -2.65
C SER A 34 30.22 22.73 -1.94
N TYR A 35 30.54 21.43 -2.00
CA TYR A 35 29.95 20.39 -1.12
C TYR A 35 30.86 20.02 0.06
N SER A 36 31.98 20.72 0.23
CA SER A 36 32.99 20.46 1.27
C SER A 36 33.17 21.65 2.23
N THR A 37 32.12 22.44 2.40
CA THR A 37 32.01 23.55 3.35
C THR A 37 31.15 23.14 4.54
N ASP A 38 30.55 24.08 5.28
CA ASP A 38 29.63 23.73 6.35
C ASP A 38 28.31 23.13 5.81
N PRO A 39 27.58 22.36 6.63
CA PRO A 39 26.39 21.64 6.17
C PRO A 39 25.29 22.52 5.56
N TYR A 40 25.14 23.76 6.04
CA TYR A 40 24.15 24.70 5.52
C TYR A 40 24.54 25.14 4.10
N ASP A 41 25.77 25.61 3.92
CA ASP A 41 26.31 26.02 2.61
C ASP A 41 26.29 24.86 1.60
N ASN A 42 26.59 23.64 2.05
CA ASN A 42 26.51 22.44 1.22
C ASN A 42 25.06 22.16 0.78
N THR A 43 24.07 22.42 1.64
CA THR A 43 22.64 22.27 1.33
C THR A 43 22.18 23.31 0.32
N GLU A 44 22.65 24.55 0.41
CA GLU A 44 22.38 25.58 -0.60
C GLU A 44 23.00 25.23 -1.97
N ALA A 45 24.22 24.70 -1.96
CA ALA A 45 24.88 24.19 -3.17
C ALA A 45 24.08 23.04 -3.79
N TYR A 46 23.60 22.11 -2.97
CA TYR A 46 22.78 20.98 -3.39
C TYR A 46 21.53 21.48 -4.12
N TRP A 47 20.76 22.38 -3.51
CA TRP A 47 19.51 22.87 -4.10
C TRP A 47 19.75 23.66 -5.38
N THR A 48 20.84 24.42 -5.45
CA THR A 48 21.23 25.15 -6.66
C THR A 48 21.55 24.19 -7.82
N ALA A 49 22.19 23.05 -7.54
CA ALA A 49 22.44 22.01 -8.55
C ALA A 49 21.18 21.20 -8.89
N PHE A 50 20.42 20.78 -7.87
CA PHE A 50 19.21 19.98 -8.00
C PHE A 50 18.15 20.69 -8.84
N ASN A 51 17.92 21.98 -8.59
CA ASN A 51 16.95 22.79 -9.34
C ASN A 51 17.32 22.99 -10.82
N LYS A 52 18.58 22.77 -11.20
CA LYS A 52 19.04 22.78 -12.60
C LYS A 52 19.04 21.38 -13.24
N SER A 53 18.84 20.34 -12.44
CA SER A 53 18.87 18.95 -12.88
C SER A 53 17.53 18.52 -13.51
N SER A 54 17.49 17.28 -13.99
CA SER A 54 16.25 16.64 -14.46
C SER A 54 15.56 15.79 -13.38
N TYR A 55 16.11 15.72 -12.17
CA TYR A 55 15.52 14.95 -11.09
C TYR A 55 14.29 15.67 -10.56
N THR A 56 13.27 14.88 -10.24
CA THR A 56 11.95 15.41 -9.84
C THR A 56 11.72 15.37 -8.34
N SER A 57 12.51 14.58 -7.61
CA SER A 57 12.50 14.46 -6.16
C SER A 57 13.81 13.88 -5.63
N LEU A 58 14.03 13.95 -4.32
CA LEU A 58 15.14 13.27 -3.65
C LEU A 58 15.04 11.75 -3.84
N LYS A 59 13.84 11.16 -3.75
CA LYS A 59 13.61 9.73 -4.07
C LYS A 59 14.02 9.40 -5.51
N ASP A 60 13.70 10.25 -6.48
CA ASP A 60 14.06 10.06 -7.90
C ASP A 60 15.58 10.09 -8.10
N LEU A 61 16.27 11.05 -7.48
CA LEU A 61 17.74 11.11 -7.47
C LEU A 61 18.35 9.84 -6.86
N ILE A 62 17.97 9.50 -5.62
CA ILE A 62 18.50 8.34 -4.90
C ILE A 62 18.30 7.05 -5.71
N THR A 63 17.10 6.83 -6.24
CA THR A 63 16.78 5.58 -6.95
C THR A 63 17.61 5.41 -8.23
N LYS A 64 18.02 6.51 -8.86
CA LYS A 64 18.79 6.48 -10.12
C LYS A 64 20.30 6.44 -9.91
N THR A 65 20.79 6.94 -8.78
CA THR A 65 22.23 7.26 -8.65
C THR A 65 22.90 6.70 -7.42
N ALA A 66 22.16 6.21 -6.42
CA ALA A 66 22.74 5.82 -5.15
C ALA A 66 23.41 4.44 -5.21
N GLU A 67 24.56 4.35 -4.55
CA GLU A 67 25.30 3.10 -4.33
C GLU A 67 25.05 2.61 -2.90
N VAL A 68 24.44 1.43 -2.77
CA VAL A 68 24.03 0.87 -1.47
C VAL A 68 25.21 0.30 -0.69
N GLN A 69 25.17 0.44 0.63
CA GLN A 69 26.20 -0.03 1.55
C GLN A 69 25.95 -1.47 2.00
N THR A 70 27.01 -2.15 2.43
CA THR A 70 26.92 -3.48 3.04
C THR A 70 27.52 -3.47 4.44
N MET A 71 26.77 -3.94 5.42
CA MET A 71 27.21 -4.09 6.81
C MET A 71 27.19 -5.57 7.21
N ALA A 72 28.19 -6.01 7.96
CA ALA A 72 28.30 -7.41 8.38
C ALA A 72 27.06 -7.92 9.14
N THR A 73 26.42 -7.06 9.94
CA THR A 73 25.26 -7.42 10.77
C THR A 73 23.92 -7.29 10.05
N PHE A 74 23.79 -6.34 9.11
CA PHE A 74 22.53 -6.02 8.44
C PHE A 74 22.44 -6.54 7.00
N GLY A 75 23.55 -7.01 6.42
CA GLY A 75 23.63 -7.34 5.01
C GLY A 75 23.79 -6.12 4.13
N THR A 76 23.46 -6.27 2.85
CA THR A 76 23.45 -5.17 1.87
C THR A 76 22.14 -4.41 1.97
N ALA A 77 22.22 -3.08 2.10
CA ALA A 77 21.06 -2.22 2.08
C ALA A 77 20.33 -2.29 0.73
N THR A 78 19.03 -2.00 0.74
CA THR A 78 18.24 -1.83 -0.48
C THR A 78 17.85 -0.37 -0.68
N LEU A 79 17.59 0.03 -1.92
CA LEU A 79 17.04 1.36 -2.21
C LEU A 79 15.63 1.56 -1.66
N GLU A 80 14.90 0.47 -1.43
CA GLU A 80 13.52 0.50 -0.95
C GLU A 80 13.42 0.64 0.58
N CYS A 81 14.28 -0.07 1.34
CA CYS A 81 14.17 -0.17 2.80
C CYS A 81 15.48 0.05 3.55
N GLY A 82 16.55 0.48 2.87
CA GLY A 82 17.86 0.61 3.49
C GLY A 82 18.30 -0.70 4.15
N PHE A 83 18.71 -0.64 5.42
CA PHE A 83 19.05 -1.81 6.23
C PHE A 83 17.86 -2.45 6.97
N SER A 84 16.65 -1.92 6.80
CA SER A 84 15.43 -2.51 7.35
C SER A 84 14.84 -3.57 6.40
N LEU A 85 13.95 -4.41 6.92
CA LEU A 85 13.32 -5.48 6.15
C LEU A 85 12.16 -4.96 5.31
N ALA A 86 12.20 -5.21 4.00
CA ALA A 86 11.07 -4.92 3.10
C ALA A 86 9.81 -5.72 3.46
N ASN A 87 9.97 -6.97 3.90
CA ASN A 87 8.89 -7.81 4.42
C ASN A 87 8.67 -7.65 5.94
N GLY A 88 8.86 -6.43 6.45
CA GLY A 88 8.70 -6.11 7.86
C GLY A 88 7.25 -6.21 8.35
N THR A 89 7.08 -6.17 9.68
CA THR A 89 5.77 -6.00 10.31
C THR A 89 5.15 -4.68 9.85
N ALA A 90 3.99 -4.76 9.20
CA ALA A 90 3.19 -3.59 8.83
C ALA A 90 2.89 -2.73 10.05
N ARG A 91 2.94 -1.40 9.87
CA ARG A 91 2.65 -0.40 10.90
C ARG A 91 1.46 0.44 10.47
N ASP A 92 0.65 0.85 11.42
CA ASP A 92 -0.38 1.85 11.17
C ASP A 92 0.28 3.15 10.69
N LEU A 93 -0.43 3.90 9.85
CA LEU A 93 0.01 5.22 9.43
C LEU A 93 0.05 6.15 10.65
N PRO A 94 1.18 6.81 10.94
CA PRO A 94 1.26 7.70 12.08
C PRO A 94 0.72 9.09 11.73
N GLU A 95 0.40 9.89 12.76
CA GLU A 95 0.08 11.32 12.59
C GLU A 95 1.33 12.15 12.23
N GLU A 96 2.52 11.66 12.58
CA GLU A 96 3.82 12.26 12.29
C GLU A 96 4.91 11.19 12.16
N VAL A 97 5.95 11.48 11.40
CA VAL A 97 7.15 10.64 11.34
C VAL A 97 8.17 11.15 12.35
N GLU A 98 8.67 10.26 13.20
CA GLU A 98 9.73 10.59 14.15
C GLU A 98 11.07 10.07 13.64
N TRP A 99 12.06 10.96 13.55
CA TRP A 99 13.42 10.65 13.12
C TRP A 99 14.43 11.04 14.20
N SER A 100 15.17 10.08 14.74
CA SER A 100 16.21 10.37 15.73
C SER A 100 17.54 10.74 15.05
N GLN A 101 18.33 11.58 15.73
CA GLN A 101 19.65 12.04 15.29
C GLN A 101 19.67 12.85 13.99
N LEU A 102 18.61 13.62 13.74
CA LEU A 102 18.60 14.66 12.71
C LEU A 102 19.29 15.92 13.27
N THR A 103 20.62 15.96 13.20
CA THR A 103 21.45 16.99 13.84
C THR A 103 21.94 18.04 12.84
N SER A 104 22.32 19.23 13.32
CA SER A 104 22.89 20.32 12.49
C SER A 104 24.21 19.97 11.78
N SER A 105 24.81 18.81 12.07
CA SER A 105 25.95 18.27 11.32
C SER A 105 25.54 17.44 10.11
N HIS A 106 24.24 17.21 9.91
CA HIS A 106 23.62 16.40 8.85
C HIS A 106 22.47 17.20 8.20
N GLU A 107 22.72 18.48 7.93
CA GLU A 107 21.78 19.32 7.18
C GLU A 107 21.62 18.83 5.74
N GLY A 108 20.42 19.02 5.22
CA GLY A 108 20.05 18.56 3.89
C GLY A 108 18.55 18.30 3.74
N PRO A 109 18.10 18.12 2.49
CA PRO A 109 16.71 17.88 2.18
C PRO A 109 16.23 16.55 2.76
N CYS A 110 14.95 16.46 3.07
CA CYS A 110 14.35 15.16 3.35
C CYS A 110 12.94 15.06 2.77
N GLU A 111 12.56 13.83 2.47
CA GLU A 111 11.24 13.47 1.97
C GLU A 111 10.72 12.27 2.75
N VAL A 112 9.41 12.24 3.02
CA VAL A 112 8.70 11.03 3.45
C VAL A 112 7.75 10.64 2.34
N TRP A 113 7.78 9.38 1.98
CA TRP A 113 6.92 8.78 0.97
C TRP A 113 6.05 7.69 1.59
N CYS A 114 4.78 7.67 1.20
CA CYS A 114 3.89 6.53 1.38
C CYS A 114 3.66 5.92 0.01
N ASP A 115 4.25 4.75 -0.24
CA ASP A 115 4.40 4.16 -1.57
C ASP A 115 5.00 5.17 -2.57
N ASP A 116 4.21 5.62 -3.54
CA ASP A 116 4.59 6.59 -4.57
C ASP A 116 3.97 7.97 -4.34
N THR A 117 3.37 8.19 -3.17
CA THR A 117 2.82 9.48 -2.74
C THR A 117 3.84 10.19 -1.86
N LEU A 118 4.25 11.40 -2.24
CA LEU A 118 5.04 12.28 -1.40
C LEU A 118 4.14 12.88 -0.31
N VAL A 119 4.43 12.57 0.95
CA VAL A 119 3.58 12.94 2.10
C VAL A 119 4.23 13.98 3.00
N PHE A 120 5.52 14.21 2.82
CA PHE A 120 6.26 15.27 3.47
C PHE A 120 7.51 15.55 2.64
N GLU A 121 7.86 16.82 2.50
CA GLU A 121 9.14 17.27 1.99
C GLU A 121 9.53 18.51 2.76
N ASP A 122 10.83 18.66 2.99
CA ASP A 122 11.40 19.89 3.48
C ASP A 122 12.82 20.07 2.93
N TRP A 123 13.21 21.33 2.76
CA TRP A 123 14.45 21.69 2.09
C TRP A 123 15.68 21.44 2.97
N ASN A 124 15.55 21.52 4.31
CA ASN A 124 16.62 21.28 5.27
C ASN A 124 16.05 20.81 6.62
N CYS A 125 15.81 19.52 6.73
CA CYS A 125 15.05 18.99 7.86
C CYS A 125 15.78 19.12 9.20
N ALA A 126 17.13 19.06 9.21
CA ALA A 126 17.90 19.22 10.43
C ALA A 126 17.86 20.66 10.97
N LEU A 127 17.65 21.65 10.09
CA LEU A 127 17.48 23.05 10.46
C LEU A 127 16.06 23.32 10.96
N ASP A 128 15.04 22.83 10.26
CA ASP A 128 13.64 23.18 10.52
C ASP A 128 12.99 22.28 11.60
N TYR A 129 13.54 21.09 11.86
CA TYR A 129 13.02 20.11 12.83
C TYR A 129 14.05 19.71 13.89
N THR A 130 14.36 20.66 14.79
CA THR A 130 15.48 20.54 15.74
C THR A 130 15.21 19.69 17.00
N SER A 131 14.04 19.05 17.12
CA SER A 131 13.75 18.16 18.27
C SER A 131 14.47 16.81 18.12
N ASP A 132 14.71 16.09 19.22
CA ASP A 132 15.14 14.68 19.17
C ASP A 132 14.15 13.82 19.97
N PRO A 133 13.34 12.98 19.30
CA PRO A 133 13.29 12.82 17.85
C PRO A 133 12.73 14.04 17.10
N ALA A 134 13.17 14.24 15.86
CA ALA A 134 12.60 15.22 14.94
C ALA A 134 11.19 14.77 14.55
N LYS A 135 10.21 15.66 14.64
CA LYS A 135 8.79 15.38 14.37
C LYS A 135 8.39 15.97 13.02
N LEU A 136 8.36 15.12 12.00
CA LEU A 136 8.05 15.50 10.62
C LEU A 136 6.53 15.34 10.39
N PRO A 137 5.79 16.42 10.07
CA PRO A 137 4.36 16.37 9.82
C PRO A 137 4.01 15.37 8.71
N PHE A 138 3.09 14.46 8.97
CA PHE A 138 2.59 13.54 7.96
C PHE A 138 1.36 14.16 7.28
N ARG A 139 1.39 14.40 5.95
CA ARG A 139 0.22 14.91 5.23
C ARG A 139 -0.82 13.81 5.04
N TYR A 140 -1.49 13.43 6.12
CA TYR A 140 -2.46 12.36 6.18
C TYR A 140 -3.61 12.54 5.19
N GLU A 141 -4.03 13.76 4.90
CA GLU A 141 -5.10 14.03 3.92
C GLU A 141 -4.65 13.75 2.48
N VAL A 142 -3.37 13.97 2.14
CA VAL A 142 -2.81 13.59 0.83
C VAL A 142 -2.82 12.08 0.68
N VAL A 143 -2.47 11.38 1.76
CA VAL A 143 -2.56 9.92 1.83
C VAL A 143 -3.99 9.45 1.77
N LYS A 144 -4.96 10.02 2.49
CA LYS A 144 -6.39 9.65 2.37
C LYS A 144 -6.98 9.89 0.99
N THR A 145 -6.49 10.88 0.24
CA THR A 145 -6.93 11.08 -1.16
C THR A 145 -6.25 10.10 -2.13
N ALA A 146 -5.04 9.65 -1.83
CA ALA A 146 -4.34 8.58 -2.57
C ALA A 146 -4.82 7.16 -2.17
N GLN A 147 -5.19 7.01 -0.90
CA GLN A 147 -5.92 5.96 -0.20
C GLN A 147 -7.41 6.32 -0.11
N ALA A 148 -7.97 6.88 -1.18
CA ALA A 148 -9.27 6.37 -1.61
C ALA A 148 -8.99 4.91 -2.00
N GLU A 149 -8.80 4.11 -0.95
CA GLU A 149 -8.28 2.78 -1.06
C GLU A 149 -9.46 2.04 -1.60
N ALA A 150 -9.35 1.67 -2.87
CA ALA A 150 -10.45 1.10 -3.61
C ALA A 150 -10.68 -0.34 -3.16
N HIS A 151 -10.99 -0.47 -1.88
CA HIS A 151 -11.51 -1.62 -1.23
C HIS A 151 -12.98 -1.67 -1.55
N SER A 152 -13.22 -2.24 -2.71
CA SER A 152 -14.53 -2.16 -3.31
C SER A 152 -15.34 -3.40 -3.06
N TYR A 153 -16.65 -3.19 -3.05
CA TYR A 153 -17.63 -4.26 -3.03
C TYR A 153 -18.87 -3.77 -3.77
N VAL A 154 -19.64 -4.72 -4.30
CA VAL A 154 -20.93 -4.45 -4.90
C VAL A 154 -21.87 -3.92 -3.82
N THR A 155 -22.41 -2.72 -4.02
CA THR A 155 -23.40 -2.09 -3.15
C THR A 155 -24.83 -2.31 -3.64
N ASN A 156 -25.01 -2.57 -4.94
CA ASN A 156 -26.31 -2.86 -5.55
C ASN A 156 -26.16 -3.85 -6.73
N PRO A 157 -26.79 -5.03 -6.71
CA PRO A 157 -27.60 -5.55 -5.61
C PRO A 157 -26.68 -5.96 -4.45
N MET A 158 -27.00 -5.56 -3.22
CA MET A 158 -26.11 -5.78 -2.08
C MET A 158 -25.90 -7.27 -1.79
N PRO A 159 -24.65 -7.80 -1.85
CA PRO A 159 -24.32 -9.15 -1.43
C PRO A 159 -24.66 -9.38 0.04
N THR A 160 -24.75 -10.65 0.45
CA THR A 160 -24.82 -11.01 1.87
C THR A 160 -23.42 -11.34 2.36
N TRP A 161 -23.09 -10.83 3.54
CA TRP A 161 -21.80 -11.00 4.19
C TRP A 161 -21.99 -11.70 5.54
N SER A 162 -20.95 -12.38 6.03
CA SER A 162 -20.99 -13.03 7.34
C SER A 162 -20.94 -12.04 8.50
N VAL A 163 -20.20 -10.94 8.34
CA VAL A 163 -20.08 -9.87 9.34
C VAL A 163 -19.84 -8.55 8.61
N GLY A 164 -20.69 -7.53 8.80
CA GLY A 164 -20.51 -6.22 8.16
C GLY A 164 -20.40 -6.29 6.63
N PHE A 165 -19.48 -5.55 6.04
CA PHE A 165 -19.06 -5.64 4.63
C PHE A 165 -17.51 -5.56 4.58
N PRO A 166 -16.84 -6.20 3.60
CA PRO A 166 -15.37 -6.28 3.59
C PRO A 166 -14.76 -4.97 3.07
N SER A 167 -14.93 -3.89 3.83
CA SER A 167 -14.60 -2.51 3.45
C SER A 167 -13.12 -2.24 3.19
N THR A 168 -12.24 -3.24 3.35
CA THR A 168 -10.79 -3.06 3.24
C THR A 168 -10.06 -4.15 2.45
N ASN A 169 -10.72 -5.02 1.65
CA ASN A 169 -10.01 -6.21 1.15
C ASN A 169 -10.50 -6.79 -0.19
N TYR A 170 -9.57 -7.45 -0.88
CA TYR A 170 -9.75 -8.21 -2.11
C TYR A 170 -9.90 -9.72 -1.83
N ALA A 171 -10.67 -10.41 -2.67
CA ALA A 171 -10.96 -11.84 -2.53
C ALA A 171 -9.78 -12.74 -2.93
N GLY A 172 -8.93 -12.26 -3.85
CA GLY A 172 -7.82 -13.03 -4.37
C GLY A 172 -6.66 -12.18 -4.84
N LEU A 173 -5.51 -12.81 -4.99
CA LEU A 173 -4.33 -12.26 -5.65
C LEU A 173 -4.06 -13.04 -6.94
N ILE A 174 -3.59 -12.36 -7.97
CA ILE A 174 -3.13 -12.98 -9.21
C ILE A 174 -1.72 -12.47 -9.49
N ASP A 175 -0.72 -13.35 -9.47
CA ASP A 175 0.61 -13.00 -9.99
C ASP A 175 0.55 -12.95 -11.52
N GLY A 176 0.20 -11.78 -12.04
CA GLY A 176 0.02 -11.56 -13.46
C GLY A 176 1.23 -11.95 -14.32
N GLN A 177 2.44 -11.93 -13.76
CA GLN A 177 3.65 -12.27 -14.51
C GLN A 177 3.71 -13.76 -14.92
N ASP A 178 3.13 -14.65 -14.10
CA ASP A 178 3.13 -16.09 -14.35
C ASP A 178 2.11 -16.51 -15.42
N TYR A 179 1.03 -15.74 -15.59
CA TYR A 179 -0.10 -16.11 -16.44
C TYR A 179 -0.27 -15.20 -17.66
N LEU A 180 0.10 -13.94 -17.53
CA LEU A 180 0.09 -12.91 -18.58
C LEU A 180 1.48 -12.24 -18.63
N PRO A 181 2.51 -12.92 -19.17
CA PRO A 181 3.87 -12.38 -19.16
C PRO A 181 3.93 -10.97 -19.75
N CYS A 182 4.60 -10.05 -19.04
CA CYS A 182 4.66 -8.65 -19.45
C CYS A 182 5.22 -8.51 -20.88
N PRO A 183 4.52 -7.83 -21.81
CA PRO A 183 5.00 -7.70 -23.18
C PRO A 183 6.30 -6.90 -23.23
N LYS A 184 7.20 -7.28 -24.16
CA LYS A 184 8.49 -6.60 -24.34
C LYS A 184 8.31 -5.07 -24.48
N GLY A 185 9.06 -4.33 -23.67
CA GLY A 185 9.06 -2.86 -23.65
C GLY A 185 7.95 -2.23 -22.81
N LEU A 186 7.16 -3.02 -22.09
CA LEU A 186 6.17 -2.55 -21.11
C LEU A 186 6.56 -2.98 -19.70
N SER A 187 5.80 -2.49 -18.70
CA SER A 187 5.96 -2.82 -17.29
C SER A 187 4.58 -2.99 -16.65
N TYR A 188 4.52 -3.80 -15.58
CA TYR A 188 3.40 -3.85 -14.63
C TYR A 188 3.66 -3.06 -13.35
N GLY A 189 4.78 -2.33 -13.28
CA GLY A 189 5.13 -1.44 -12.16
C GLY A 189 5.21 0.03 -12.56
N GLY A 190 4.46 0.44 -13.58
CA GLY A 190 4.33 1.83 -14.02
C GLY A 190 3.09 2.51 -13.43
N THR A 191 2.58 3.53 -14.12
CA THR A 191 1.31 4.20 -13.76
C THR A 191 0.10 3.27 -13.95
N PRO A 192 -1.03 3.51 -13.25
CA PRO A 192 -2.25 2.69 -13.41
C PRO A 192 -2.71 2.53 -14.87
N GLU A 193 -2.64 3.61 -15.66
CA GLU A 193 -2.95 3.57 -17.09
C GLU A 193 -1.97 2.71 -17.89
N SER A 194 -0.66 2.87 -17.65
CA SER A 194 0.37 2.10 -18.35
C SER A 194 0.30 0.61 -18.02
N ASN A 195 -0.01 0.26 -16.78
CA ASN A 195 -0.19 -1.13 -16.34
C ASN A 195 -1.45 -1.75 -16.96
N THR A 196 -2.53 -0.99 -17.05
CA THR A 196 -3.78 -1.42 -17.73
C THR A 196 -3.54 -1.67 -19.22
N ASN A 197 -2.75 -0.82 -19.88
CA ASN A 197 -2.33 -1.02 -21.28
C ASN A 197 -1.46 -2.27 -21.45
N ALA A 198 -0.52 -2.51 -20.53
CA ALA A 198 0.29 -3.72 -20.51
C ALA A 198 -0.57 -4.98 -20.30
N TYR A 199 -1.53 -4.91 -19.37
CA TYR A 199 -2.46 -6.01 -19.07
C TYR A 199 -3.21 -6.40 -20.34
N TRP A 200 -3.85 -5.43 -21.02
CA TRP A 200 -4.65 -5.74 -22.20
C TRP A 200 -3.82 -6.26 -23.36
N LYS A 201 -2.59 -5.76 -23.54
CA LYS A 201 -1.69 -6.30 -24.56
C LYS A 201 -1.31 -7.75 -24.27
N ALA A 202 -1.04 -8.10 -23.02
CA ALA A 202 -0.75 -9.49 -22.62
C ALA A 202 -1.99 -10.38 -22.68
N PHE A 203 -3.13 -9.91 -22.17
CA PHE A 203 -4.40 -10.61 -22.14
C PHE A 203 -4.88 -10.98 -23.55
N ASN A 204 -4.84 -10.03 -24.49
CA ASN A 204 -5.22 -10.26 -25.89
C ASN A 204 -4.29 -11.25 -26.62
N ALA A 205 -3.06 -11.41 -26.16
CA ALA A 205 -2.12 -12.41 -26.67
C ALA A 205 -2.21 -13.75 -25.94
N SER A 206 -3.03 -13.83 -24.90
CA SER A 206 -3.16 -15.00 -24.04
C SER A 206 -4.24 -15.98 -24.53
N LYS A 207 -4.42 -17.06 -23.76
CA LYS A 207 -5.46 -18.07 -23.97
C LYS A 207 -6.76 -17.79 -23.21
N TYR A 208 -6.77 -16.77 -22.35
CA TYR A 208 -7.91 -16.47 -21.49
C TYR A 208 -8.96 -15.71 -22.30
N THR A 209 -10.22 -16.06 -22.12
CA THR A 209 -11.34 -15.50 -22.90
C THR A 209 -12.09 -14.39 -22.18
N SER A 210 -11.93 -14.29 -20.87
CA SER A 210 -12.54 -13.27 -20.02
C SER A 210 -11.71 -13.05 -18.74
N LEU A 211 -11.97 -11.95 -18.03
CA LEU A 211 -11.42 -11.73 -16.70
C LEU A 211 -11.83 -12.87 -15.76
N LYS A 212 -13.10 -13.29 -15.79
CA LYS A 212 -13.56 -14.44 -15.01
C LYS A 212 -12.75 -15.70 -15.33
N ASP A 213 -12.51 -16.00 -16.61
CA ASP A 213 -11.73 -17.18 -17.01
C ASP A 213 -10.27 -17.13 -16.52
N LEU A 214 -9.64 -15.95 -16.56
CA LEU A 214 -8.34 -15.72 -15.96
C LEU A 214 -8.40 -15.98 -14.45
N ALA A 215 -9.29 -15.28 -13.75
CA ALA A 215 -9.44 -15.33 -12.30
C ALA A 215 -9.68 -16.77 -11.80
N ASP A 216 -10.67 -17.48 -12.36
CA ASP A 216 -11.03 -18.85 -11.99
C ASP A 216 -9.85 -19.82 -12.07
N LYS A 217 -8.91 -19.59 -13.00
CA LYS A 217 -7.77 -20.48 -13.25
C LYS A 217 -6.51 -20.09 -12.47
N THR A 218 -6.42 -18.86 -11.96
CA THR A 218 -5.14 -18.32 -11.47
C THR A 218 -5.21 -17.68 -10.09
N MET A 219 -6.41 -17.44 -9.54
CA MET A 219 -6.54 -16.73 -8.27
C MET A 219 -5.94 -17.51 -7.09
N VAL A 220 -5.22 -16.79 -6.23
CA VAL A 220 -4.82 -17.23 -4.90
C VAL A 220 -5.74 -16.56 -3.88
N LEU A 221 -6.69 -17.34 -3.36
CA LEU A 221 -7.74 -16.88 -2.45
C LEU A 221 -7.18 -16.39 -1.12
N GLN A 222 -7.66 -15.23 -0.68
CA GLN A 222 -7.25 -14.61 0.58
C GLN A 222 -8.04 -15.13 1.78
N THR A 223 -7.48 -14.95 2.96
CA THR A 223 -8.17 -15.17 4.24
C THR A 223 -8.21 -13.87 4.99
N LEU A 224 -9.40 -13.45 5.40
CA LEU A 224 -9.63 -12.19 6.08
C LEU A 224 -10.41 -12.43 7.37
N SER A 225 -9.90 -11.98 8.51
CA SER A 225 -10.69 -11.95 9.74
C SER A 225 -11.62 -10.74 9.73
N PRO A 226 -12.90 -10.85 10.12
CA PRO A 226 -13.61 -12.05 10.62
C PRO A 226 -14.30 -12.90 9.54
N PHE A 227 -14.14 -12.57 8.25
CA PHE A 227 -14.86 -13.20 7.13
C PHE A 227 -14.48 -14.66 6.86
N GLY A 228 -13.28 -15.09 7.27
CA GLY A 228 -12.72 -16.39 6.95
C GLY A 228 -12.00 -16.41 5.60
N LYS A 229 -11.89 -17.58 4.98
CA LYS A 229 -11.24 -17.75 3.68
C LYS A 229 -12.23 -17.43 2.55
N ALA A 230 -11.81 -16.61 1.59
CA ALA A 230 -12.56 -16.34 0.38
C ALA A 230 -12.81 -17.63 -0.42
N THR A 231 -13.86 -17.63 -1.23
CA THR A 231 -14.21 -18.71 -2.14
C THR A 231 -14.01 -18.29 -3.59
N ALA A 232 -13.70 -19.26 -4.47
CA ALA A 232 -13.52 -18.99 -5.89
C ALA A 232 -14.79 -18.50 -6.60
N GLU A 233 -15.97 -18.77 -6.03
CA GLU A 233 -17.26 -18.41 -6.62
C GLU A 233 -17.77 -17.06 -6.12
N CYS A 234 -17.56 -16.74 -4.85
CA CYS A 234 -18.22 -15.62 -4.18
C CYS A 234 -17.27 -14.66 -3.47
N GLY A 235 -15.96 -14.91 -3.53
CA GLY A 235 -15.01 -14.18 -2.69
C GLY A 235 -15.43 -14.31 -1.22
N PHE A 236 -15.63 -13.17 -0.55
CA PHE A 236 -16.10 -13.14 0.84
C PHE A 236 -17.63 -13.07 0.99
N SER A 237 -18.40 -12.99 -0.10
CA SER A 237 -19.86 -13.00 -0.01
C SER A 237 -20.40 -14.41 0.22
N ILE A 238 -21.58 -14.50 0.82
CA ILE A 238 -22.23 -15.77 1.14
C ILE A 238 -23.02 -16.25 -0.08
N LYS A 239 -22.60 -17.40 -0.64
CA LYS A 239 -23.23 -18.06 -1.79
C LYS A 239 -24.73 -18.28 -1.62
N ASN A 240 -25.17 -18.71 -0.44
CA ASN A 240 -26.57 -18.95 -0.11
C ASN A 240 -27.15 -17.81 0.75
N GLY A 241 -26.77 -16.58 0.41
CA GLY A 241 -27.22 -15.38 1.09
C GLY A 241 -28.67 -14.98 0.78
N THR A 242 -29.03 -13.76 1.15
CA THR A 242 -30.32 -13.16 0.85
C THR A 242 -30.47 -12.91 -0.65
N ALA A 243 -31.48 -13.52 -1.27
CA ALA A 243 -31.79 -13.30 -2.67
C ALA A 243 -32.25 -11.85 -2.96
N ARG A 244 -31.64 -11.24 -3.98
CA ARG A 244 -31.93 -9.87 -4.43
C ARG A 244 -32.70 -9.87 -5.75
N ALA A 245 -33.48 -8.82 -5.97
CA ALA A 245 -34.05 -8.55 -7.29
C ALA A 245 -32.96 -8.00 -8.22
N LEU A 246 -33.17 -8.11 -9.53
CA LEU A 246 -32.30 -7.47 -10.51
C LEU A 246 -32.36 -5.93 -10.34
N PRO A 247 -31.22 -5.25 -10.14
CA PRO A 247 -31.20 -3.80 -10.01
C PRO A 247 -31.40 -3.11 -11.37
N LYS A 248 -31.30 -1.78 -11.38
CA LYS A 248 -31.20 -1.02 -12.64
C LYS A 248 -29.82 -1.14 -13.27
N GLU A 249 -28.81 -0.92 -12.44
CA GLU A 249 -27.38 -0.94 -12.73
C GLU A 249 -26.72 -1.72 -11.60
N VAL A 250 -25.59 -2.37 -11.88
CA VAL A 250 -24.76 -2.96 -10.83
C VAL A 250 -23.88 -1.87 -10.28
N GLN A 251 -23.95 -1.61 -8.97
CA GLN A 251 -23.17 -0.57 -8.33
C GLN A 251 -22.03 -1.17 -7.51
N TRP A 252 -20.83 -0.64 -7.69
CA TRP A 252 -19.67 -0.86 -6.83
C TRP A 252 -19.47 0.34 -5.92
N HIS A 253 -18.92 0.12 -4.72
CA HIS A 253 -18.70 1.21 -3.76
C HIS A 253 -17.81 2.31 -4.36
N ASP A 254 -16.62 1.94 -4.83
CA ASP A 254 -15.67 2.81 -5.52
C ASP A 254 -14.59 1.95 -6.20
N PHE A 255 -14.19 2.26 -7.43
CA PHE A 255 -13.06 1.58 -8.08
C PHE A 255 -11.72 2.29 -7.87
N GLY A 256 -11.70 3.60 -7.57
CA GLY A 256 -10.49 4.41 -7.36
C GLY A 256 -9.53 4.49 -8.55
N LEU A 257 -9.15 5.70 -8.97
CA LEU A 257 -8.27 5.92 -10.12
C LEU A 257 -6.86 5.33 -9.98
N SER A 258 -6.42 5.00 -8.76
CA SER A 258 -5.16 4.29 -8.51
C SER A 258 -5.26 2.80 -8.84
N HIS A 259 -6.45 2.20 -8.88
CA HIS A 259 -6.71 0.77 -9.02
C HIS A 259 -7.32 0.41 -10.38
N GLN A 260 -6.84 1.04 -11.45
CA GLN A 260 -7.32 0.79 -12.81
C GLN A 260 -7.24 -0.69 -13.22
N GLY A 261 -8.19 -1.11 -14.04
CA GLY A 261 -8.28 -2.46 -14.57
C GLY A 261 -9.71 -2.86 -14.96
N PRO A 262 -9.87 -4.01 -15.64
CA PRO A 262 -11.14 -4.42 -16.19
C PRO A 262 -12.11 -4.96 -15.14
N CYS A 263 -13.40 -4.90 -15.45
CA CYS A 263 -14.45 -5.51 -14.65
C CYS A 263 -15.51 -6.18 -15.52
N GLU A 264 -16.23 -7.14 -14.94
CA GLU A 264 -17.27 -7.92 -15.59
C GLU A 264 -18.46 -8.16 -14.64
N VAL A 265 -19.64 -8.33 -15.22
CA VAL A 265 -20.85 -8.84 -14.54
C VAL A 265 -21.32 -10.09 -15.26
N TRP A 266 -21.58 -11.15 -14.50
CA TRP A 266 -22.03 -12.45 -14.97
C TRP A 266 -23.34 -12.85 -14.28
N CYS A 267 -24.21 -13.54 -15.01
CA CYS A 267 -25.43 -14.15 -14.47
C CYS A 267 -25.51 -15.61 -14.90
N ASP A 268 -25.51 -16.54 -13.94
CA ASP A 268 -25.45 -18.00 -14.16
C ASP A 268 -24.43 -18.43 -15.26
N GLY A 269 -23.23 -17.84 -15.21
CA GLY A 269 -22.15 -18.15 -16.15
C GLY A 269 -22.26 -17.47 -17.53
N LYS A 270 -23.21 -16.54 -17.72
CA LYS A 270 -23.32 -15.71 -18.94
C LYS A 270 -22.82 -14.29 -18.66
N LEU A 271 -21.99 -13.76 -19.56
CA LEU A 271 -21.47 -12.40 -19.46
C LEU A 271 -22.59 -11.40 -19.79
N ALA A 272 -22.91 -10.53 -18.85
CA ALA A 272 -23.94 -9.48 -18.99
C ALA A 272 -23.33 -8.07 -19.15
N PHE A 273 -22.07 -7.89 -18.76
CA PHE A 273 -21.32 -6.64 -18.92
C PHE A 273 -19.82 -6.89 -18.85
N GLU A 274 -19.05 -6.14 -19.63
CA GLU A 274 -17.60 -6.03 -19.54
C GLU A 274 -17.15 -4.60 -19.83
N ASP A 275 -16.07 -4.17 -19.19
CA ASP A 275 -15.37 -2.93 -19.53
C ASP A 275 -13.86 -3.08 -19.31
N LYS A 276 -13.08 -2.36 -20.12
CA LYS A 276 -11.61 -2.44 -20.14
C LYS A 276 -10.94 -1.77 -18.95
N ASN A 277 -11.57 -0.76 -18.36
CA ASN A 277 -11.01 0.01 -17.26
C ASN A 277 -12.12 0.70 -16.45
N CYS A 278 -12.67 -0.03 -15.49
CA CYS A 278 -13.86 0.43 -14.77
C CYS A 278 -13.58 1.63 -13.84
N ALA A 279 -12.39 1.70 -13.27
CA ALA A 279 -11.97 2.86 -12.48
C ALA A 279 -11.93 4.16 -13.30
N LEU A 280 -11.54 4.07 -14.58
CA LEU A 280 -11.46 5.23 -15.45
C LEU A 280 -12.83 5.60 -16.04
N ASN A 281 -13.62 4.60 -16.44
CA ASN A 281 -14.87 4.80 -17.16
C ASN A 281 -16.09 5.05 -16.26
N TYR A 282 -16.03 4.60 -14.99
CA TYR A 282 -17.07 4.78 -13.98
C TYR A 282 -16.46 5.34 -12.68
N PRO A 283 -15.94 6.58 -12.69
CA PRO A 283 -15.21 7.17 -11.56
C PRO A 283 -16.12 7.69 -10.43
N GLU A 284 -17.44 7.66 -10.60
CA GLU A 284 -18.39 8.10 -9.59
C GLU A 284 -18.46 7.14 -8.38
N VAL A 285 -18.91 7.65 -7.23
CA VAL A 285 -19.03 6.90 -5.98
C VAL A 285 -20.49 6.96 -5.50
N PRO A 286 -21.28 5.87 -5.60
CA PRO A 286 -20.91 4.55 -6.13
C PRO A 286 -20.86 4.47 -7.66
N ALA A 287 -19.90 3.69 -8.18
CA ALA A 287 -19.71 3.45 -9.62
C ALA A 287 -20.87 2.63 -10.17
N SER A 288 -21.54 3.11 -11.22
CA SER A 288 -22.77 2.51 -11.73
C SER A 288 -22.55 1.83 -13.09
N LEU A 289 -22.44 0.50 -13.07
CA LEU A 289 -22.21 -0.31 -14.25
C LEU A 289 -23.54 -0.63 -14.96
N PRO A 290 -23.70 -0.30 -16.26
CA PRO A 290 -24.77 -0.85 -17.05
C PRO A 290 -24.57 -2.36 -17.20
N TYR A 291 -25.64 -3.10 -17.46
CA TYR A 291 -25.55 -4.51 -17.83
C TYR A 291 -26.77 -4.94 -18.64
N ASP A 292 -26.62 -5.99 -19.43
CA ASP A 292 -27.74 -6.58 -20.15
C ASP A 292 -28.62 -7.37 -19.17
N LYS A 293 -29.72 -6.73 -18.74
CA LYS A 293 -30.68 -7.35 -17.83
C LYS A 293 -31.30 -8.62 -18.39
N SER A 294 -31.49 -8.71 -19.71
CA SER A 294 -32.12 -9.88 -20.34
C SER A 294 -31.26 -11.13 -20.22
N VAL A 295 -29.93 -10.98 -20.15
CA VAL A 295 -29.00 -12.07 -19.86
C VAL A 295 -29.20 -12.61 -18.44
N CYS A 296 -29.65 -11.77 -17.51
CA CYS A 296 -29.86 -12.09 -16.10
C CYS A 296 -31.31 -12.44 -15.73
N GLU A 297 -32.27 -12.27 -16.64
CA GLU A 297 -33.64 -12.70 -16.41
C GLU A 297 -33.70 -14.21 -16.21
N GLY A 298 -34.35 -14.64 -15.13
CA GLY A 298 -34.43 -16.05 -14.76
C GLY A 298 -33.16 -16.62 -14.09
N ALA A 299 -32.10 -15.82 -13.93
CA ALA A 299 -30.86 -16.29 -13.32
C ALA A 299 -30.99 -16.46 -11.80
N SER A 300 -30.23 -17.42 -11.26
CA SER A 300 -30.15 -17.75 -9.83
C SER A 300 -29.04 -16.99 -9.10
N MET A 301 -27.99 -16.59 -9.82
CA MET A 301 -26.80 -15.97 -9.25
C MET A 301 -26.26 -14.89 -10.18
N MET A 302 -25.93 -13.74 -9.60
CA MET A 302 -25.07 -12.73 -10.22
C MET A 302 -23.67 -12.84 -9.62
N GLN A 303 -22.63 -12.69 -10.44
CA GLN A 303 -21.26 -12.51 -9.98
C GLN A 303 -20.70 -11.24 -10.63
N SER A 304 -19.99 -10.42 -9.86
CA SER A 304 -19.26 -9.28 -10.41
C SER A 304 -17.79 -9.39 -10.05
N TYR A 305 -16.94 -9.20 -11.05
CA TYR A 305 -15.50 -9.31 -10.99
C TYR A 305 -14.89 -7.95 -11.32
N TRP A 306 -13.86 -7.58 -10.59
CA TRP A 306 -12.98 -6.47 -10.94
C TRP A 306 -11.56 -6.85 -10.54
N ILE A 307 -10.59 -6.55 -11.40
CA ILE A 307 -9.18 -6.72 -11.09
C ILE A 307 -8.49 -5.35 -11.13
N ALA A 308 -7.82 -5.01 -10.03
CA ALA A 308 -6.97 -3.83 -9.97
C ALA A 308 -5.55 -4.23 -10.40
N VAL A 309 -5.07 -3.63 -11.48
CA VAL A 309 -3.75 -3.92 -12.07
C VAL A 309 -2.73 -2.82 -11.77
N HIS A 310 -2.84 -2.18 -10.60
CA HIS A 310 -1.94 -1.11 -10.15
C HIS A 310 -0.49 -1.56 -9.95
N GLY A 311 -0.27 -2.85 -9.69
CA GLY A 311 1.03 -3.48 -9.51
C GLY A 311 0.88 -4.98 -9.29
N LEU A 312 1.99 -5.74 -9.37
CA LEU A 312 1.96 -7.16 -9.02
C LEU A 312 2.13 -7.36 -7.49
N PRO A 313 1.47 -8.36 -6.90
CA PRO A 313 0.40 -9.17 -7.48
C PRO A 313 -0.89 -8.35 -7.67
N TRP A 314 -1.65 -8.64 -8.72
CA TRP A 314 -2.93 -7.97 -8.96
C TRP A 314 -3.97 -8.36 -7.94
N GLN A 315 -4.81 -7.40 -7.55
CA GLN A 315 -5.89 -7.63 -6.58
C GLN A 315 -7.18 -7.96 -7.30
N LEU A 316 -7.79 -9.10 -6.94
CA LEU A 316 -9.07 -9.56 -7.48
C LEU A 316 -10.19 -9.27 -6.48
N TYR A 317 -11.17 -8.50 -6.92
CA TYR A 317 -12.43 -8.26 -6.24
C TYR A 317 -13.52 -9.10 -6.89
N LEU A 318 -14.16 -9.95 -6.09
CA LEU A 318 -15.20 -10.88 -6.56
C LEU A 318 -16.33 -10.92 -5.53
N ASN A 319 -17.55 -10.63 -5.97
CA ASN A 319 -18.75 -10.79 -5.16
C ASN A 319 -19.81 -11.59 -5.93
N CYS A 320 -20.48 -12.52 -5.25
CA CYS A 320 -21.68 -13.18 -5.76
C CYS A 320 -22.93 -12.73 -5.01
N ILE A 321 -24.07 -12.73 -5.69
CA ILE A 321 -25.37 -12.28 -5.19
C ILE A 321 -26.45 -13.26 -5.67
N PRO A 322 -27.10 -13.99 -4.75
CA PRO A 322 -28.26 -14.79 -5.09
C PRO A 322 -29.37 -13.91 -5.66
N LEU A 323 -30.03 -14.38 -6.71
CA LEU A 323 -31.10 -13.66 -7.40
C LEU A 323 -32.43 -14.37 -7.20
N LYS A 324 -33.52 -13.59 -7.14
CA LYS A 324 -34.89 -14.13 -7.02
C LYS A 324 -35.40 -14.83 -8.31
N GLY A 325 -34.60 -14.91 -9.37
CA GLY A 325 -35.03 -15.25 -10.73
C GLY A 325 -34.96 -16.73 -11.12
N GLY A 326 -34.12 -17.55 -10.49
CA GLY A 326 -34.05 -18.98 -10.77
C GLY A 326 -35.02 -19.77 -9.88
N ASP A 327 -35.42 -20.98 -10.30
CA ASP A 327 -36.16 -22.01 -9.52
C ASP A 327 -35.36 -22.50 -8.29
N SER A 328 -34.86 -21.56 -7.50
CA SER A 328 -34.32 -21.78 -6.18
C SER A 328 -35.53 -21.91 -5.26
N THR A 329 -35.93 -23.17 -5.05
CA THR A 329 -36.58 -23.60 -3.82
C THR A 329 -35.75 -23.09 -2.66
N ALA A 330 -36.10 -21.90 -2.17
CA ALA A 330 -35.67 -21.44 -0.88
C ALA A 330 -36.07 -22.53 0.11
N GLY A 331 -35.08 -23.18 0.72
CA GLY A 331 -35.30 -24.11 1.81
C GLY A 331 -36.03 -23.37 2.92
N GLU A 332 -37.33 -23.58 2.99
CA GLU A 332 -38.12 -23.39 4.19
C GLU A 332 -37.53 -24.33 5.24
N SER A 333 -36.84 -23.76 6.23
CA SER A 333 -36.52 -24.45 7.47
C SER A 333 -37.09 -23.63 8.61
N ASP A 334 -38.38 -23.89 8.77
CA ASP A 334 -39.03 -24.27 10.01
C ASP A 334 -38.89 -23.34 11.22
N THR A 335 -39.95 -22.54 11.35
CA THR A 335 -40.44 -21.90 12.56
C THR A 335 -40.59 -22.93 13.67
N THR A 336 -39.70 -22.95 14.66
CA THR A 336 -40.06 -23.52 15.97
C THR A 336 -40.72 -22.43 16.82
N VAL A 337 -42.05 -22.44 16.75
CA VAL A 337 -42.93 -21.81 17.73
C VAL A 337 -42.72 -22.50 19.08
N ILE A 338 -42.27 -21.77 20.11
CA ILE A 338 -42.80 -21.96 21.46
C ILE A 338 -43.44 -20.65 21.89
N GLN A 339 -44.77 -20.71 21.86
CA GLN A 339 -45.70 -19.73 22.38
C GLN A 339 -45.79 -19.90 23.90
N THR A 340 -45.48 -18.83 24.64
CA THR A 340 -46.13 -18.61 25.95
C THR A 340 -46.48 -17.13 26.09
N THR A 341 -47.76 -16.85 25.85
CA THR A 341 -48.47 -15.65 26.27
C THR A 341 -48.42 -15.47 27.79
N THR A 342 -48.16 -14.27 28.30
CA THR A 342 -49.05 -13.45 29.16
C THR A 342 -48.43 -12.05 29.35
N ALA A 343 -49.26 -11.02 29.32
CA ALA A 343 -48.94 -9.58 29.31
C ALA A 343 -48.85 -8.98 30.75
N PRO A 344 -48.99 -7.65 30.98
CA PRO A 344 -47.91 -6.66 31.10
C PRO A 344 -47.93 -5.86 32.44
N GLU A 345 -46.85 -5.16 32.79
CA GLU A 345 -46.73 -3.98 33.70
C GLU A 345 -45.26 -3.83 34.12
N ALA A 346 -44.65 -2.68 34.46
CA ALA A 346 -44.98 -1.27 34.42
C ALA A 346 -43.65 -0.49 34.58
N SER A 347 -43.66 0.73 34.06
CA SER A 347 -42.83 1.91 34.35
C SER A 347 -41.89 1.88 35.58
N THR A 348 -40.65 2.37 35.42
CA THR A 348 -40.22 3.67 36.03
C THR A 348 -38.80 4.08 35.65
N THR A 349 -38.68 5.35 35.27
CA THR A 349 -37.48 6.18 35.18
C THR A 349 -36.91 6.55 36.55
N THR A 350 -35.58 6.60 36.71
CA THR A 350 -34.91 7.58 37.60
C THR A 350 -33.44 7.80 37.20
N THR A 351 -33.05 9.07 37.27
CA THR A 351 -31.76 9.71 36.96
C THR A 351 -30.85 9.79 38.20
N THR A 352 -29.56 10.17 37.98
CA THR A 352 -28.61 10.79 38.96
C THR A 352 -27.86 9.78 39.86
N GLU A 353 -26.56 9.84 40.17
CA GLU A 353 -25.49 10.85 40.16
C GLU A 353 -24.10 10.16 40.16
N ALA A 354 -23.03 10.94 39.95
CA ALA A 354 -21.62 10.55 40.04
C ALA A 354 -21.16 10.21 41.48
N PRO A 355 -19.96 9.61 41.62
CA PRO A 355 -19.09 10.05 42.70
C PRO A 355 -17.63 10.29 42.29
N THR A 356 -17.00 11.03 43.21
CA THR A 356 -15.81 11.87 43.16
C THR A 356 -14.50 11.11 43.37
N ALA A 357 -13.41 11.81 43.04
CA ALA A 357 -11.99 11.48 43.19
C ALA A 357 -11.56 10.97 44.59
N THR A 358 -10.49 10.18 44.59
CA THR A 358 -9.69 9.83 45.78
C THR A 358 -8.21 10.06 45.50
N ASP A 359 -7.59 10.86 46.37
CA ASP A 359 -6.15 11.13 46.49
C ASP A 359 -5.40 9.95 47.15
N ALA A 360 -4.14 9.75 46.75
CA ALA A 360 -2.98 9.38 47.61
C ALA A 360 -1.75 9.02 46.73
N PRO A 361 -0.51 8.96 47.26
CA PRO A 361 0.23 9.99 47.99
C PRO A 361 1.65 10.24 47.40
N LYS A 362 2.22 11.39 47.79
CA LYS A 362 3.59 11.86 47.53
C LYS A 362 4.63 11.01 48.28
N THR A 363 5.67 10.54 47.59
CA THR A 363 6.91 10.01 48.20
C THR A 363 8.09 10.84 47.72
N GLU A 364 8.75 11.50 48.66
CA GLU A 364 10.09 12.09 48.49
C GLU A 364 11.14 11.03 48.82
N THR A 365 12.16 10.88 47.97
CA THR A 365 13.49 10.45 48.42
C THR A 365 14.58 11.03 47.53
N THR A 366 15.66 11.36 48.22
CA THR A 366 16.83 12.17 47.88
C THR A 366 17.88 11.50 46.98
N THR A 367 18.56 12.36 46.20
CA THR A 367 20.02 12.46 45.95
C THR A 367 20.85 11.18 45.95
N ASP A 368 21.50 10.88 44.81
CA ASP A 368 22.97 10.87 44.72
C ASP A 368 23.45 10.92 43.26
N ALA A 369 24.44 11.79 43.04
CA ALA A 369 25.19 11.92 41.80
C ALA A 369 26.19 10.76 41.63
N PRO A 370 26.68 10.53 40.40
CA PRO A 370 28.12 10.40 40.30
C PRO A 370 28.75 11.27 39.23
N GLU A 371 29.87 11.78 39.71
CA GLU A 371 31.01 12.48 39.16
C GLU A 371 31.51 11.98 37.79
N THR A 372 32.05 12.96 37.07
CA THR A 372 32.80 12.92 35.82
C THR A 372 34.07 12.06 35.85
N THR A 373 34.42 11.41 34.75
CA THR A 373 35.81 11.08 34.38
C THR A 373 35.93 10.83 32.86
N PRO A 374 37.13 10.90 32.25
CA PRO A 374 37.39 11.76 31.09
C PRO A 374 37.55 10.98 29.78
N ALA A 375 37.50 11.73 28.68
CA ALA A 375 37.74 11.27 27.31
C ALA A 375 39.05 10.48 27.15
N ALA A 376 38.95 9.34 26.44
CA ALA A 376 40.08 8.61 25.90
C ALA A 376 40.26 8.93 24.40
N PRO A 377 41.50 8.91 23.87
CA PRO A 377 41.84 9.55 22.61
C PRO A 377 41.51 8.72 21.37
N THR A 378 41.26 9.46 20.28
CA THR A 378 41.02 9.02 18.90
C THR A 378 42.15 8.12 18.36
N PRO A 379 41.84 6.99 17.69
CA PRO A 379 42.82 6.32 16.84
C PRO A 379 42.86 6.98 15.45
N THR A 380 44.05 7.42 15.07
CA THR A 380 44.38 7.89 13.71
C THR A 380 44.33 6.70 12.74
N THR A 381 43.39 6.71 11.79
CA THR A 381 43.38 5.72 10.69
C THR A 381 44.24 6.24 9.54
N ALA A 382 45.28 5.46 9.21
CA ALA A 382 46.15 5.68 8.06
C ALA A 382 45.44 5.28 6.75
N THR A 383 45.58 6.13 5.74
CA THR A 383 45.20 5.93 4.34
C THR A 383 45.93 4.74 3.71
N PRO A 384 45.24 3.78 3.07
CA PRO A 384 45.88 2.90 2.10
C PRO A 384 45.77 3.47 0.67
N THR A 385 46.92 3.53 0.03
CA THR A 385 47.19 3.90 -1.36
C THR A 385 46.37 3.08 -2.36
N ALA A 386 45.74 3.77 -3.32
CA ALA A 386 45.07 3.18 -4.48
C ALA A 386 46.05 2.42 -5.38
N THR A 387 45.70 1.19 -5.77
CA THR A 387 46.32 0.47 -6.88
C THR A 387 45.31 0.41 -8.02
N GLU A 388 45.71 0.99 -9.14
CA GLU A 388 45.03 1.06 -10.43
C GLU A 388 44.89 -0.34 -11.05
N ALA A 389 43.70 -0.69 -11.53
CA ALA A 389 43.46 -1.86 -12.38
C ALA A 389 42.75 -1.43 -13.67
N THR A 390 43.39 -1.76 -14.78
CA THR A 390 43.03 -1.50 -16.19
C THR A 390 41.80 -2.32 -16.63
N PRO A 391 40.96 -1.86 -17.58
CA PRO A 391 39.67 -2.49 -17.86
C PRO A 391 39.79 -3.71 -18.78
N THR A 392 39.07 -4.78 -18.44
CA THR A 392 38.70 -5.86 -19.37
C THR A 392 37.26 -5.67 -19.82
N THR A 393 37.09 -5.43 -21.12
CA THR A 393 35.86 -5.60 -21.87
C THR A 393 35.40 -7.05 -21.83
N ASP A 394 34.13 -7.28 -21.51
CA ASP A 394 33.40 -8.45 -21.99
C ASP A 394 31.96 -8.05 -22.34
N GLU A 395 31.61 -8.31 -23.59
CA GLU A 395 30.25 -8.32 -24.11
C GLU A 395 29.40 -9.36 -23.36
N ASN A 396 28.21 -8.99 -22.91
CA ASN A 396 27.16 -9.99 -22.73
C ASN A 396 25.76 -9.45 -23.08
N THR A 397 25.29 -9.90 -24.23
CA THR A 397 23.89 -9.96 -24.64
C THR A 397 23.08 -10.90 -23.75
N GLY A 398 21.99 -10.44 -23.12
CA GLY A 398 21.04 -11.33 -22.46
C GLY A 398 19.87 -10.60 -21.80
N GLY A 399 18.64 -10.88 -22.23
CA GLY A 399 17.42 -10.12 -21.90
C GLY A 399 17.11 -9.96 -20.41
N GLY A 400 16.76 -8.72 -20.04
CA GLY A 400 16.31 -8.35 -18.71
C GLY A 400 15.02 -9.08 -18.32
N LYS A 401 15.07 -9.80 -17.19
CA LYS A 401 13.90 -10.25 -16.45
C LYS A 401 13.42 -9.08 -15.58
N CYS A 402 12.13 -8.78 -15.62
CA CYS A 402 11.52 -7.75 -14.78
C CYS A 402 11.57 -8.19 -13.31
N THR A 403 12.04 -7.33 -12.43
CA THR A 403 12.20 -7.61 -11.01
C THR A 403 10.87 -7.45 -10.26
N ARG A 404 10.57 -8.49 -9.49
CA ARG A 404 9.51 -8.62 -8.49
C ARG A 404 9.69 -7.56 -7.38
N ARG A 405 8.66 -6.76 -7.05
CA ARG A 405 8.56 -6.18 -5.70
C ARG A 405 8.26 -7.37 -4.77
N MET A 406 9.17 -7.66 -3.84
CA MET A 406 9.05 -8.78 -2.89
C MET A 406 8.50 -8.30 -1.56
#